data_AF-A0A845BD54-F1
#
_entry.id   AF-A0A845BD54-F1
#
_cell.length_a   1.000
_cell.length_b   1.000
_cell.length_c   1.000
_cell.angle_alpha   90.00
_cell.angle_beta   90.00
_cell.angle_gamma   90.00
#
_symmetry.space_group_name_H-M   'P 1'
#
loop_
_entity.id
_entity.type
_entity.pdbx_description
1 polymer ?
#
loop_
_entity_poly.entity_id
_entity_poly.type
_entity_poly.pdbx_seq_one_letter_code
_entity_poly.pdbx_strand_id
1 'polypeptide(L)' 'MAIINSLFSMLSLWRERAWGRRQLQEMDTHMLRDIGLSHGAAAMEAAKPWWRD' A
#
# COMPACT_ATOMS: atom_id res chain seq x y z
N MET A 1 17.85 23.65 2.89
CA MET A 1 16.44 23.28 3.14
C MET A 1 15.84 22.29 2.12
N ALA A 2 16.62 21.62 1.24
CA ALA A 2 16.07 20.69 0.23
C ALA A 2 15.98 19.21 0.69
N ILE A 3 16.86 18.81 1.62
CA ILE A 3 16.93 17.41 2.11
C ILE A 3 15.73 17.08 3.00
N ILE A 4 15.26 18.07 3.77
CA ILE A 4 14.10 17.90 4.66
C ILE A 4 12.83 17.62 3.82
N ASN A 5 12.65 18.33 2.70
CA ASN A 5 11.47 18.17 1.84
C ASN A 5 11.42 16.81 1.14
N SER A 6 12.57 16.29 0.71
CA SER A 6 12.68 14.95 0.10
C SER A 6 12.46 13.83 1.13
N LEU A 7 12.94 14.01 2.36
CA LEU A 7 12.67 13.08 3.45
C LEU A 7 11.16 13.01 3.78
N PHE A 8 10.48 14.15 3.83
CA PHE A 8 9.03 14.20 4.03
C PHE A 8 8.24 13.56 2.88
N SER A 9 8.67 13.73 1.63
CA SER A 9 8.05 13.09 0.46
C SER A 9 8.21 11.56 0.48
N MET A 10 9.37 11.08 0.90
CA MET A 10 9.61 9.64 1.07
C MET A 10 8.73 9.06 2.19
N LEU A 11 8.63 9.76 3.32
CA LEU A 11 7.77 9.36 4.44
C LEU A 11 6.28 9.40 4.08
N SER A 12 5.83 10.39 3.30
CA SER A 12 4.43 10.46 2.85
C SER A 12 4.09 9.31 1.90
N LEU A 13 5.01 8.98 0.98
CA LEU A 13 4.84 7.83 0.09
C LEU A 13 4.75 6.51 0.87
N TRP A 14 5.60 6.33 1.88
CA TRP A 14 5.53 5.15 2.75
C TRP A 14 4.24 5.09 3.55
N ARG A 15 3.76 6.24 4.05
CA ARG A 15 2.48 6.33 4.77
C ARG A 15 1.31 5.98 3.85
N GLU A 16 1.30 6.50 2.63
CA GLU A 16 0.27 6.22 1.63
C GLU A 16 0.25 4.74 1.25
N ARG A 17 1.42 4.14 1.06
CA ARG A 17 1.56 2.69 0.80
C ARG A 17 1.13 1.84 1.98
N ALA A 18 1.53 2.20 3.20
CA ALA A 18 1.12 1.49 4.41
C ALA A 18 -0.40 1.56 4.61
N TRP A 19 -1.01 2.70 4.31
CA TRP A 19 -2.46 2.87 4.34
C TRP A 19 -3.16 2.05 3.26
N GLY A 20 -2.66 2.08 2.02
CA GLY A 20 -3.18 1.27 0.92
C GLY A 20 -3.09 -0.23 1.18
N ARG A 21 -2.00 -0.72 1.79
CA ARG A 21 -1.86 -2.14 2.20
C ARG A 21 -2.86 -2.53 3.29
N ARG A 22 -3.12 -1.64 4.26
CA ARG A 22 -4.15 -1.87 5.28
C ARG A 22 -5.55 -1.89 4.67
N GLN A 23 -5.86 -0.95 3.78
CA GLN A 23 -7.11 -0.95 3.04
C GLN A 23 -7.27 -2.22 2.21
N LEU A 24 -6.23 -2.68 1.52
CA LEU A 24 -6.26 -3.95 0.78
C LEU A 24 -6.54 -5.17 1.67
N GLN A 25 -6.11 -5.16 2.94
CA GLN A 25 -6.44 -6.22 3.90
C GLN A 25 -7.86 -6.11 4.48
N GLU A 26 -8.39 -4.90 4.61
CA GLU A 26 -9.75 -4.64 5.09
C GLU A 26 -10.80 -4.72 3.98
N MET A 27 -10.39 -4.62 2.71
CA MET A 27 -11.27 -4.73 1.55
C MET A 27 -11.82 -6.14 1.42
N ASP A 28 -13.15 -6.23 1.37
CA ASP A 28 -13.84 -7.48 1.19
C ASP A 28 -13.64 -8.04 -0.23
N THR A 29 -13.81 -9.35 -0.39
CA THR A 29 -13.51 -10.09 -1.62
C THR A 29 -14.28 -9.56 -2.83
N HIS A 30 -15.46 -8.97 -2.61
CA HIS A 30 -16.25 -8.36 -3.67
C HIS A 30 -15.64 -7.04 -4.16
N MET A 31 -15.09 -6.21 -3.27
CA MET A 31 -14.46 -4.94 -3.61
C MET A 31 -13.16 -5.15 -4.39
N LEU A 32 -12.38 -6.16 -3.98
CA LEU A 32 -11.18 -6.56 -4.70
C LEU A 32 -11.51 -6.98 -6.14
N ARG A 33 -12.60 -7.73 -6.32
CA ARG A 33 -13.05 -8.20 -7.63
C ARG A 33 -13.54 -7.07 -8.52
N ASP A 34 -14.16 -6.04 -7.95
CA ASP A 34 -14.64 -4.85 -8.66
C ASP A 34 -13.49 -4.04 -9.28
N ILE A 35 -12.35 -3.95 -8.59
CA ILE A 35 -11.11 -3.36 -9.11
C ILE A 35 -10.24 -4.34 -9.90
N GLY A 36 -10.74 -5.55 -10.17
CA GLY A 36 -10.03 -6.59 -10.92
C GLY A 36 -8.88 -7.28 -10.18
N LEU A 37 -8.76 -7.09 -8.87
CA LEU A 37 -7.78 -7.79 -8.03
C LEU A 37 -8.32 -9.12 -7.50
N SER A 38 -7.45 -10.12 -7.45
CA SER A 38 -7.74 -11.36 -6.73
C SER A 38 -7.36 -11.24 -5.26
N HIS A 39 -8.06 -11.97 -4.38
CA HIS A 39 -7.72 -12.03 -2.95
C HIS A 39 -6.27 -12.48 -2.72
N GLY A 40 -5.76 -13.41 -3.53
CA GLY A 40 -4.35 -13.84 -3.48
C GLY A 40 -3.38 -12.71 -3.82
N ALA A 41 -3.68 -11.91 -4.84
CA ALA A 41 -2.86 -10.75 -5.20
C ALA A 41 -2.88 -9.68 -4.11
N ALA A 42 -4.04 -9.38 -3.52
CA ALA A 42 -4.17 -8.43 -2.41
C ALA A 42 -3.39 -8.90 -1.16
N ALA A 43 -3.48 -10.19 -0.82
CA ALA A 43 -2.74 -10.78 0.29
C ALA A 43 -1.22 -10.77 0.05
N MET A 44 -0.76 -11.06 -1.18
CA MET A 44 0.66 -10.96 -1.55
C MET A 44 1.16 -9.52 -1.44
N GLU A 45 0.37 -8.55 -1.91
CA GLU A 45 0.71 -7.12 -1.83
C GLU A 45 0.77 -6.63 -0.39
N ALA A 46 -0.17 -7.05 0.45
CA ALA A 46 -0.20 -6.74 1.87
C ALA A 46 0.95 -7.41 2.65
N ALA A 47 1.39 -8.59 2.23
CA ALA A 47 2.50 -9.32 2.82
C ALA A 47 3.88 -8.75 2.44
N LYS A 48 3.95 -7.79 1.49
CA LYS A 48 5.23 -7.18 1.11
C LYS A 48 5.85 -6.46 2.31
N PRO A 49 7.16 -6.61 2.53
CA PRO A 49 7.87 -5.81 3.52
C PRO A 49 7.74 -4.31 3.22
N TRP A 50 7.77 -3.48 4.25
CA TRP A 50 7.61 -2.03 4.12
C TRP A 50 8.69 -1.36 3.26
N TRP A 51 9.83 -2.02 3.05
CA TRP A 51 10.95 -1.52 2.24
C TRP A 51 10.91 -1.95 0.77
N ARG A 52 9.92 -2.74 0.34
CA ARG A 52 9.86 -3.29 -1.02
C ARG A 52 8.57 -2.90 -1.74
N ASP A 53 8.73 -2.34 -2.93
CA ASP A 53 7.69 -2.19 -3.95
C ASP A 53 7.44 -3.51 -4.68
#